data_AF-A0A412N5H8-F1
#
_entry.id   AF-A0A412N5H8-F1
#
_cell.length_a   1.000
_cell.length_b   1.000
_cell.length_c   1.000
_cell.angle_alpha   90.00
_cell.angle_beta   90.00
_cell.angle_gamma   90.00
#
_symmetry.space_group_name_H-M   'P 1'
#
loop_
_entity.id
_entity.type
_entity.pdbx_description
1 polymer ?
#
loop_
_entity_poly.entity_id
_entity_poly.type
_entity_poly.pdbx_seq_one_letter_code
_entity_poly.pdbx_strand_id
1 'polypeptide(L)'
;MNRIAKALKWGASALRVLRVRIVAGNRLKIASGKPLYLGKGTRLILGEGASLSIGAGVYLSPECIVQVNKGATLVLEDGVYMNEGCRVTVVESARIGADTLLGPNVQIYDHDHEFDRRGG
;
A
#
# COMPACT_ATOMS: atom_id res chain seq x y z
N MET A 1 -16.19 -18.44 7.43
CA MET A 1 -15.09 -18.15 8.40
C MET A 1 -15.71 -17.88 9.77
N ASN A 2 -15.30 -18.61 10.81
CA ASN A 2 -15.85 -18.40 12.16
C ASN A 2 -15.39 -17.04 12.74
N ARG A 3 -16.12 -16.52 13.74
CA ARG A 3 -15.85 -15.20 14.35
C ARG A 3 -14.43 -15.10 14.92
N ILE A 4 -13.91 -16.21 15.46
CA ILE A 4 -12.57 -16.29 16.06
C ILE A 4 -11.48 -16.06 15.02
N ALA A 5 -11.53 -16.76 13.88
CA ALA A 5 -10.56 -16.58 12.79
C ALA A 5 -10.60 -15.16 12.23
N LYS A 6 -11.78 -14.55 12.15
CA LYS A 6 -11.92 -13.13 11.75
C LYS A 6 -11.22 -12.21 12.75
N ALA A 7 -11.43 -12.41 14.06
CA ALA A 7 -10.76 -11.62 15.10
C ALA A 7 -9.24 -11.77 15.04
N LEU A 8 -8.73 -13.00 14.90
CA LEU A 8 -7.29 -13.27 14.76
C LEU A 8 -6.70 -12.59 13.53
N LYS A 9 -7.38 -12.68 12.38
CA LYS A 9 -6.99 -12.02 11.12
C LYS A 9 -6.82 -10.51 11.32
N TRP A 10 -7.79 -9.86 11.94
CA TRP A 10 -7.75 -8.41 12.20
C TRP A 10 -6.71 -8.04 13.25
N GLY A 11 -6.53 -8.84 14.31
CA GLY A 11 -5.49 -8.64 15.31
C GLY A 11 -4.08 -8.70 14.70
N ALA A 12 -3.81 -9.70 13.86
CA ALA A 12 -2.54 -9.82 13.15
C ALA A 12 -2.30 -8.63 12.20
N SER A 13 -3.35 -8.15 11.51
CA SER A 13 -3.29 -6.94 10.68
C SER A 13 -2.96 -5.70 11.52
N ALA A 14 -3.63 -5.52 12.66
CA ALA A 14 -3.40 -4.37 13.54
C ALA A 14 -1.94 -4.30 14.03
N LEU A 15 -1.33 -5.45 14.36
CA LEU A 15 0.09 -5.52 14.72
C LEU A 15 1.00 -5.08 13.56
N ARG A 16 0.69 -5.48 12.32
CA ARG A 16 1.44 -5.03 11.13
C ARG A 16 1.29 -3.54 10.90
N VAL A 17 0.07 -3.00 11.01
CA VAL A 17 -0.18 -1.57 10.88
C VAL A 17 0.58 -0.78 11.95
N LEU A 18 0.56 -1.22 13.21
CA LEU A 18 1.31 -0.61 14.29
C LEU A 18 2.81 -0.59 13.99
N ARG A 19 3.38 -1.72 13.55
CA ARG A 19 4.79 -1.81 13.17
C ARG A 19 5.13 -0.81 12.06
N VAL A 20 4.33 -0.76 10.99
CA VAL A 20 4.61 0.18 9.89
C VAL A 20 4.50 1.62 10.36
N ARG A 21 3.50 1.97 11.19
CA ARG A 21 3.38 3.34 11.73
C ARG A 21 4.62 3.75 12.50
N ILE A 22 5.21 2.86 13.30
CA ILE A 22 6.44 3.13 14.06
C ILE A 22 7.62 3.36 13.10
N VAL A 23 7.78 2.52 12.08
CA VAL A 23 8.90 2.62 11.11
C VAL A 23 8.77 3.82 10.17
N ALA A 24 7.55 4.11 9.71
CA ALA A 24 7.27 5.21 8.80
C ALA A 24 7.33 6.58 9.50
N GLY A 25 6.93 6.64 10.77
CA GLY A 25 6.77 7.89 11.51
C GLY A 25 5.80 8.83 10.78
N ASN A 26 6.17 10.10 10.67
CA ASN A 26 5.34 11.15 10.06
C ASN A 26 5.15 11.00 8.54
N ARG A 27 5.87 10.06 7.90
CA ARG A 27 5.74 9.78 6.46
C ARG A 27 4.47 9.01 6.11
N LEU A 28 3.86 8.35 7.08
CA LEU A 28 2.61 7.61 6.90
C LEU A 28 1.45 8.33 7.59
N LYS A 29 0.46 8.75 6.81
CA LYS A 29 -0.81 9.30 7.29
C LYS A 29 -1.90 8.27 7.03
N ILE A 30 -2.65 7.91 8.07
CA ILE A 30 -3.80 7.01 7.95
C ILE A 30 -5.02 7.77 8.44
N ALA A 31 -6.04 7.86 7.58
CA ALA A 31 -7.30 8.51 7.91
C ALA A 31 -8.02 7.80 9.07
N SER A 32 -8.86 8.55 9.79
CA SER A 32 -9.79 7.99 10.77
C SER A 32 -10.92 7.22 10.07
N GLY A 33 -11.63 6.36 10.80
CA GLY A 33 -12.75 5.59 10.26
C GLY A 33 -12.42 4.10 10.12
N LYS A 34 -12.81 3.49 8.99
CA LYS A 34 -12.59 2.05 8.74
C LYS A 34 -11.08 1.75 8.74
N PRO A 35 -10.62 0.73 9.49
CA PRO A 35 -9.20 0.48 9.67
C PRO A 35 -8.53 -0.01 8.37
N LEU A 36 -7.28 0.40 8.17
CA LEU A 36 -6.38 -0.21 7.18
C LEU A 36 -6.19 -1.70 7.48
N TYR A 37 -6.35 -2.53 6.46
CA TYR A 37 -6.00 -3.93 6.53
C TYR A 37 -4.68 -4.22 5.80
N LEU A 38 -3.77 -4.94 6.46
CA LEU A 38 -2.52 -5.46 5.90
C LEU A 38 -2.49 -6.99 6.01
N GLY A 39 -2.55 -7.65 4.86
CA GLY A 39 -2.40 -9.09 4.71
C GLY A 39 -1.04 -9.61 5.19
N LYS A 40 -0.91 -10.94 5.24
CA LYS A 40 0.39 -11.59 5.48
C LYS A 40 1.34 -11.25 4.32
N GLY A 41 2.60 -10.98 4.61
CA GLY A 41 3.62 -10.66 3.60
C GLY A 41 3.49 -9.27 2.96
N THR A 42 2.41 -8.53 3.24
CA THR A 42 2.24 -7.17 2.74
C THR A 42 3.33 -6.24 3.27
N ARG A 43 3.94 -5.45 2.39
CA ARG A 43 5.01 -4.50 2.71
C ARG A 43 4.67 -3.09 2.30
N LEU A 44 4.83 -2.15 3.23
CA LEU A 44 4.81 -0.71 2.99
C LEU A 44 6.25 -0.21 3.14
N ILE A 45 6.87 0.21 2.04
CA ILE A 45 8.28 0.62 1.97
C ILE A 45 8.32 2.11 1.63
N LEU A 46 8.78 2.93 2.57
CA LEU A 46 8.86 4.38 2.40
C LEU A 46 10.33 4.82 2.40
N GLY A 47 10.75 5.49 1.35
CA GLY A 47 12.05 6.14 1.24
C GLY A 47 12.18 7.38 2.13
N GLU A 48 13.39 7.91 2.24
CA GLU A 48 13.64 9.19 2.93
C GLU A 48 12.78 10.30 2.30
N GLY A 49 12.12 11.12 3.14
CA GLY A 49 11.26 12.20 2.64
C GLY A 49 9.99 11.76 1.88
N ALA A 50 9.72 10.45 1.75
CA ALA A 50 8.51 9.95 1.10
C ALA A 50 7.24 10.31 1.89
N SER A 51 6.12 10.43 1.20
CA SER A 51 4.80 10.62 1.83
C SER A 51 3.80 9.58 1.34
N LEU A 52 3.16 8.87 2.27
CA LEU A 52 2.07 7.94 1.99
C LEU A 52 0.83 8.36 2.79
N SER A 53 -0.24 8.71 2.09
CA SER A 53 -1.57 8.90 2.66
C SER A 53 -2.47 7.72 2.34
N ILE A 54 -3.12 7.18 3.37
CA ILE A 54 -4.04 6.05 3.29
C ILE A 54 -5.40 6.47 3.81
N GLY A 55 -6.41 6.37 2.95
CA GLY A 55 -7.81 6.63 3.25
C GLY A 55 -8.47 5.59 4.16
N ALA A 56 -9.70 5.86 4.54
CA ALA A 56 -10.50 4.96 5.36
C ALA A 56 -10.85 3.68 4.59
N GLY A 57 -10.68 2.53 5.23
CA GLY A 57 -11.10 1.24 4.68
C GLY A 57 -10.23 0.70 3.55
N VAL A 58 -9.04 1.25 3.34
CA VAL A 58 -8.05 0.67 2.42
C VAL A 58 -7.72 -0.75 2.87
N TYR A 59 -7.68 -1.67 1.91
CA TYR A 59 -7.48 -3.08 2.16
C TYR A 59 -6.41 -3.65 1.23
N LEU A 60 -5.28 -4.05 1.82
CA LEU A 60 -4.18 -4.69 1.10
C LEU A 60 -4.19 -6.18 1.42
N SER A 61 -4.51 -7.00 0.42
CA SER A 61 -4.49 -8.46 0.51
C SER A 61 -3.06 -9.00 0.71
N PRO A 62 -2.89 -10.31 0.99
CA PRO A 62 -1.57 -10.89 1.17
C PRO A 62 -0.59 -10.58 0.04
N GLU A 63 0.70 -10.55 0.38
CA GLU A 63 1.82 -10.36 -0.55
C GLU A 63 1.79 -9.07 -1.39
N CYS A 64 0.94 -8.09 -1.05
CA CYS A 64 0.95 -6.78 -1.69
C CYS A 64 2.23 -5.99 -1.35
N ILE A 65 2.76 -5.23 -2.30
CA ILE A 65 3.89 -4.33 -2.07
C ILE A 65 3.51 -2.92 -2.47
N VAL A 66 3.60 -1.99 -1.52
CA VAL A 66 3.51 -0.56 -1.79
C VAL A 66 4.85 0.07 -1.47
N GLN A 67 5.50 0.62 -2.48
CA GLN A 67 6.80 1.25 -2.38
C GLN A 67 6.70 2.71 -2.83
N VAL A 68 7.08 3.63 -1.95
CA VAL A 68 7.14 5.06 -2.23
C VAL A 68 8.61 5.48 -2.07
N ASN A 69 9.25 5.83 -3.18
CA ASN A 69 10.68 6.13 -3.21
C ASN A 69 11.01 7.48 -2.53
N LYS A 70 12.31 7.80 -2.47
CA LYS A 70 12.82 9.03 -1.85
C LYS A 70 12.10 10.25 -2.42
N GLY A 71 11.51 11.07 -1.54
CA GLY A 71 10.78 12.29 -1.91
C GLY A 71 9.45 12.08 -2.65
N ALA A 72 9.07 10.84 -2.97
CA ALA A 72 7.87 10.55 -3.74
C ALA A 72 6.60 10.62 -2.86
N THR A 73 5.44 10.81 -3.51
CA THR A 73 4.14 10.88 -2.83
C THR A 73 3.12 9.89 -3.40
N LEU A 74 2.54 9.06 -2.54
CA LEU A 74 1.43 8.18 -2.90
C LEU A 74 0.19 8.48 -2.06
N VAL A 75 -0.95 8.58 -2.73
CA VAL A 75 -2.27 8.64 -2.09
C VAL A 75 -3.08 7.41 -2.47
N LEU A 76 -3.48 6.63 -1.47
CA LEU A 76 -4.53 5.62 -1.59
C LEU A 76 -5.78 6.19 -0.94
N GLU A 77 -6.82 6.44 -1.72
CA GLU A 77 -8.06 7.03 -1.19
C GLU A 77 -8.94 6.01 -0.47
N ASP A 78 -10.08 6.48 0.03
CA ASP A 78 -11.02 5.67 0.77
C ASP A 78 -11.51 4.47 -0.07
N GLY A 79 -11.63 3.31 0.58
CA GLY A 79 -12.18 2.11 -0.06
C GLY A 79 -11.28 1.44 -1.11
N VAL A 80 -10.04 1.87 -1.31
CA VAL A 80 -9.11 1.19 -2.24
C VAL A 80 -8.85 -0.25 -1.78
N TYR A 81 -9.04 -1.20 -2.69
CA TYR A 81 -8.74 -2.61 -2.49
C TYR A 81 -7.64 -3.06 -3.44
N MET A 82 -6.57 -3.62 -2.87
CA MET A 82 -5.53 -4.32 -3.61
C MET A 82 -5.66 -5.82 -3.35
N ASN A 83 -5.87 -6.60 -4.41
CA ASN A 83 -5.92 -8.06 -4.33
C ASN A 83 -4.51 -8.66 -4.19
N GLU A 84 -4.43 -9.97 -3.95
CA GLU A 84 -3.20 -10.69 -3.66
C GLU A 84 -2.12 -10.45 -4.73
N GLY A 85 -0.89 -10.23 -4.26
CA GLY A 85 0.28 -10.01 -5.12
C GLY A 85 0.31 -8.67 -5.85
N CYS A 86 -0.59 -7.73 -5.58
CA CYS A 86 -0.54 -6.40 -6.22
C CYS A 86 0.73 -5.63 -5.83
N ARG A 87 1.26 -4.83 -6.77
CA ARG A 87 2.41 -3.97 -6.54
C ARG A 87 2.15 -2.54 -7.02
N VAL A 88 2.49 -1.57 -6.18
CA VAL A 88 2.50 -0.14 -6.53
C VAL A 88 3.89 0.39 -6.17
N THR A 89 4.62 0.91 -7.14
CA THR A 89 5.92 1.58 -6.90
C THR A 89 5.88 2.98 -7.50
N VAL A 90 6.15 3.98 -6.67
CA VAL A 90 6.06 5.40 -7.01
C VAL A 90 7.42 6.06 -6.86
N VAL A 91 7.90 6.73 -7.90
CA VAL A 91 9.17 7.47 -7.99
C VAL A 91 8.96 8.97 -7.87
N GLU A 92 7.83 9.50 -8.35
CA GLU A 92 7.47 10.91 -8.23
C GLU A 92 6.15 11.07 -7.49
N SER A 93 5.02 10.76 -8.15
CA SER A 93 3.71 10.85 -7.53
C SER A 93 2.66 9.97 -8.17
N ALA A 94 1.75 9.43 -7.36
CA ALA A 94 0.58 8.71 -7.85
C ALA A 94 -0.60 8.85 -6.88
N ARG A 95 -1.81 8.73 -7.42
CA ARG A 95 -3.07 8.67 -6.66
C ARG A 95 -3.92 7.52 -7.19
N ILE A 96 -4.33 6.63 -6.30
CA ILE A 96 -5.35 5.61 -6.57
C ILE A 96 -6.65 6.12 -5.97
N GLY A 97 -7.62 6.41 -6.84
CA GLY A 97 -8.88 7.05 -6.48
C GLY A 97 -9.79 6.18 -5.61
N ALA A 98 -10.76 6.82 -4.96
CA ALA A 98 -11.68 6.14 -4.05
C ALA A 98 -12.42 4.97 -4.72
N ASP A 99 -12.74 3.95 -3.93
CA ASP A 99 -13.48 2.74 -4.34
C ASP A 99 -12.85 1.97 -5.54
N THR A 100 -11.54 2.14 -5.77
CA THR A 100 -10.82 1.40 -6.80
C THR A 100 -10.50 -0.02 -6.34
N LEU A 101 -10.80 -1.01 -7.20
CA LEU A 101 -10.51 -2.42 -6.99
C LEU A 101 -9.43 -2.88 -7.98
N LEU A 102 -8.25 -3.28 -7.48
CA LEU A 102 -7.22 -3.90 -8.31
C LEU A 102 -7.37 -5.42 -8.27
N GLY A 103 -7.37 -6.06 -9.45
CA GLY A 103 -7.34 -7.53 -9.58
C GLY A 103 -6.03 -8.14 -9.06
N PRO A 104 -5.93 -9.47 -8.97
CA PRO A 104 -4.69 -10.14 -8.55
C PRO A 104 -3.50 -9.76 -9.43
N ASN A 105 -2.32 -9.62 -8.82
CA ASN A 105 -1.05 -9.36 -9.51
C ASN A 105 -1.03 -8.10 -10.41
N VAL A 106 -1.92 -7.12 -10.17
CA VAL A 106 -1.82 -5.81 -10.83
C VAL A 106 -0.55 -5.10 -10.37
N GLN A 107 0.20 -4.56 -11.33
CA GLN A 107 1.44 -3.86 -11.08
C GLN A 107 1.36 -2.44 -11.66
N ILE A 108 1.54 -1.44 -10.80
CA ILE A 108 1.47 -0.02 -11.14
C ILE A 108 2.85 0.61 -10.87
N TYR A 109 3.33 1.32 -11.87
CA TYR A 109 4.63 1.98 -11.90
C TYR A 109 4.49 3.34 -12.58
N ASP A 110 5.11 4.37 -12.01
CA ASP A 110 5.19 5.72 -12.58
C ASP A 110 6.58 6.03 -13.16
N HIS A 111 7.49 5.06 -13.18
CA HIS A 111 8.79 5.25 -13.80
C HIS A 111 8.65 5.25 -15.33
N ASP A 112 9.33 6.20 -15.95
CA ASP A 112 9.57 6.15 -17.39
C ASP A 112 10.49 4.97 -17.69
N HIS A 113 9.98 4.05 -18.49
CA HIS A 113 10.81 3.02 -19.08
C HIS A 113 11.53 3.67 -20.28
N GLU A 114 12.71 4.22 -20.08
CA GLU A 114 13.60 4.53 -21.20
C GLU A 114 14.06 3.21 -21.82
N PHE A 115 13.31 2.75 -22.83
CA PHE A 115 13.78 1.73 -23.75
C PHE A 115 14.69 2.42 -24.77
N ASP A 116 15.95 2.71 -24.42
CA ASP A 116 16.91 3.14 -25.44
C ASP A 116 16.97 2.04 -26.52
N ARG A 117 16.73 2.44 -27.77
CA ARG A 117 16.77 1.60 -28.96
C ARG A 117 18.19 1.14 -29.31
N ARG A 118 19.20 1.54 -28.55
CA ARG A 118 20.56 0.99 -28.59
C ARG A 118 20.66 -0.18 -27.62
N GLY A 119 20.31 -1.37 -28.12
CA GLY A 119 20.39 -2.62 -27.38
C GLY A 119 21.74 -2.78 -26.67
N GLY A 120 21.65 -3.24 -25.42
CA GLY A 120 22.77 -3.90 -24.74
C GLY A 120 23.02 -5.29 -25.29
#